data_AF-A0A5J4P558-F1
#
_entry.id   AF-A0A5J4P558-F1
#
_cell.length_a   1.000
_cell.length_b   1.000
_cell.length_c   1.000
_cell.angle_alpha   90.00
_cell.angle_beta   90.00
_cell.angle_gamma   90.00
#
_symmetry.space_group_name_H-M   'P 1'
#
loop_
_entity.id
_entity.type
_entity.pdbx_description
1 polymer ?
#
loop_
_entity_poly.entity_id
_entity_poly.type
_entity_poly.pdbx_seq_one_letter_code
_entity_poly.pdbx_strand_id
1 'polypeptide(L)'
;MEAQVRTGGVPTLSQLWENSRLFVTDEFLQPPVILRVEDSIIGTLGNFSASTGKAKSKKTFNVCAIVAAALRNSLILNYSASLPQGKRRILYADTEQSKFHCQRVLKRILQLSGLPTGSQPDTLEFLSLRRYSPKTRLGIIEEAIY
;
A
#
# COMPACT_ATOMS: atom_id res chain seq x y z
N MET A 1 -34.89 -28.35 22.95
CA MET A 1 -35.09 -28.01 21.53
C MET A 1 -33.76 -27.51 21.02
N GLU A 2 -33.10 -28.34 20.22
CA GLU A 2 -31.66 -28.28 19.94
C GLU A 2 -31.28 -27.06 19.10
N ALA A 3 -30.22 -26.38 19.53
CA ALA A 3 -29.54 -25.38 18.74
C ALA A 3 -28.79 -26.08 17.60
N GLN A 4 -29.23 -25.88 16.37
CA GLN A 4 -28.51 -26.33 15.19
C GLN A 4 -27.18 -25.57 15.06
N VAL A 5 -26.10 -26.28 15.37
CA VAL A 5 -24.73 -25.91 15.04
C VAL A 5 -24.61 -25.90 13.51
N ARG A 6 -24.43 -24.71 12.90
CA ARG A 6 -24.07 -24.58 11.49
C ARG A 6 -22.64 -25.10 11.31
N THR A 7 -22.50 -26.34 10.87
CA THR A 7 -21.24 -26.89 10.39
C THR A 7 -20.95 -26.29 9.01
N GLY A 8 -19.98 -25.38 8.94
CA GLY A 8 -19.53 -24.77 7.67
C GLY A 8 -18.70 -25.77 6.86
N GLY A 9 -19.33 -26.51 5.96
CA GLY A 9 -18.63 -27.36 4.99
C GLY A 9 -17.88 -26.53 3.94
N VAL A 10 -16.83 -27.11 3.34
CA VAL A 10 -16.13 -26.51 2.19
C VAL A 10 -17.15 -26.31 1.06
N PRO A 11 -17.31 -25.08 0.52
CA PRO A 11 -18.28 -24.83 -0.54
C PRO A 11 -17.98 -25.67 -1.78
N THR A 12 -19.05 -26.24 -2.37
CA THR A 12 -18.97 -26.98 -3.62
C THR A 12 -18.63 -26.05 -4.80
N LEU A 13 -18.10 -26.61 -5.89
CA LEU A 13 -17.81 -25.83 -7.10
C LEU A 13 -19.08 -25.15 -7.66
N SER A 14 -20.25 -25.79 -7.58
CA SER A 14 -21.52 -25.19 -7.99
C SER A 14 -21.87 -23.96 -7.15
N GLN A 15 -21.71 -24.03 -5.83
CA GLN A 15 -21.92 -22.88 -4.94
C GLN A 15 -20.92 -21.75 -5.20
N LEU A 16 -19.64 -22.08 -5.45
CA LEU A 16 -18.63 -21.09 -5.81
C LEU A 16 -18.97 -20.40 -7.15
N TRP A 17 -19.42 -21.17 -8.15
CA TRP A 17 -19.85 -20.62 -9.44
C TRP A 17 -21.05 -19.68 -9.28
N GLU A 18 -22.08 -20.12 -8.55
CA GLU A 18 -23.27 -19.30 -8.30
C GLU A 18 -22.91 -18.00 -7.58
N ASN A 19 -22.07 -18.06 -6.54
CA ASN A 19 -21.62 -16.88 -5.79
C ASN A 19 -20.65 -15.99 -6.57
N SER A 20 -20.08 -16.46 -7.68
CA SER A 20 -19.16 -15.68 -8.52
C SER A 20 -19.86 -14.94 -9.66
N ARG A 21 -21.18 -15.12 -9.82
CA ARG A 21 -21.94 -14.43 -10.86
C ARG A 21 -22.10 -12.96 -10.50
N LEU A 22 -21.85 -12.10 -11.47
CA LEU A 22 -22.08 -10.67 -11.40
C LEU A 22 -23.15 -10.32 -12.44
N PHE A 23 -24.16 -9.56 -12.04
CA PHE A 23 -25.21 -9.08 -12.92
C PHE A 23 -25.00 -7.59 -13.19
N VAL A 24 -25.46 -7.15 -14.37
CA VAL A 24 -25.42 -5.72 -14.74
C VAL A 24 -26.27 -4.83 -13.83
N THR A 25 -27.18 -5.44 -13.08
CA THR A 25 -28.05 -4.80 -12.08
C THR A 25 -27.45 -4.78 -10.68
N ASP A 26 -26.28 -5.37 -10.46
CA ASP A 26 -25.64 -5.35 -9.16
C ASP A 26 -25.14 -3.94 -8.84
N GLU A 27 -25.43 -3.47 -7.63
CA GLU A 27 -25.01 -2.14 -7.17
C GLU A 27 -23.78 -2.26 -6.26
N PHE A 28 -22.75 -1.47 -6.57
CA PHE A 28 -21.52 -1.42 -5.80
C PHE A 28 -21.18 0.03 -5.43
N LEU A 29 -20.71 0.23 -4.20
CA LEU A 29 -20.11 1.49 -3.81
C LEU A 29 -18.74 1.64 -4.47
N GLN A 30 -18.49 2.80 -5.07
CA GLN A 30 -17.15 3.09 -5.59
C GLN A 30 -16.14 3.10 -4.43
N PRO A 31 -14.99 2.45 -4.58
CA PRO A 31 -13.98 2.43 -3.53
C PRO A 31 -13.45 3.85 -3.31
N PRO A 32 -13.25 4.28 -2.05
CA PRO A 32 -12.75 5.62 -1.74
C PRO A 32 -11.43 5.91 -2.44
N VAL A 33 -11.35 7.04 -3.16
CA VAL A 33 -10.10 7.52 -3.78
C VAL A 33 -9.19 8.07 -2.69
N ILE A 34 -7.97 7.54 -2.60
CA ILE A 34 -6.99 7.95 -1.57
C ILE A 34 -5.73 8.59 -2.17
N LEU A 35 -5.45 8.38 -3.46
CA LEU A 35 -4.28 8.92 -4.14
C LEU A 35 -4.62 9.43 -5.53
N ARG A 36 -4.14 10.64 -5.84
CA ARG A 36 -4.23 11.29 -7.15
C ARG A 36 -2.89 11.85 -7.60
N VAL A 37 -2.72 11.94 -8.91
CA VAL A 37 -1.70 12.78 -9.55
C VAL A 37 -2.45 13.77 -10.40
N GLU A 38 -2.41 15.04 -10.01
CA GLU A 38 -3.25 16.07 -10.63
C GLU A 38 -4.72 15.58 -10.65
N ASP A 39 -5.34 15.47 -11.82
CA ASP A 39 -6.73 15.03 -11.97
C ASP A 39 -6.88 13.50 -12.06
N SER A 40 -5.78 12.76 -12.18
CA SER A 40 -5.79 11.31 -12.39
C SER A 40 -5.86 10.53 -11.07
N ILE A 41 -6.78 9.57 -10.98
CA ILE A 41 -6.87 8.63 -9.85
C ILE A 41 -5.80 7.55 -10.04
N ILE A 42 -4.91 7.40 -9.06
CA ILE A 42 -3.83 6.39 -9.10
C ILE A 42 -3.89 5.39 -7.94
N GLY A 43 -4.82 5.56 -7.00
CA GLY A 43 -5.00 4.63 -5.89
C GLY A 43 -6.33 4.83 -5.18
N THR A 44 -7.04 3.73 -4.98
CA THR A 44 -8.28 3.64 -4.21
C THR A 44 -8.08 2.69 -3.03
N LEU A 45 -8.86 2.86 -1.98
CA LEU A 45 -8.78 2.04 -0.78
C LEU A 45 -9.15 0.58 -1.10
N GLY A 46 -8.35 -0.37 -0.62
CA GLY A 46 -8.57 -1.81 -0.82
C GLY A 46 -8.07 -2.37 -2.15
N ASN A 47 -7.43 -1.56 -2.99
CA ASN A 47 -6.90 -1.97 -4.29
C ASN A 47 -5.38 -1.89 -4.36
N PHE A 48 -4.81 -2.55 -5.35
CA PHE A 48 -3.39 -2.50 -5.67
C PHE A 48 -3.15 -1.56 -6.86
N SER A 49 -1.98 -0.93 -6.87
CA SER A 49 -1.55 -0.06 -7.98
C SER A 49 -0.08 -0.32 -8.29
N ALA A 50 0.28 -0.25 -9.57
CA ALA A 50 1.63 -0.56 -10.03
C ALA A 50 2.20 0.61 -10.83
N SER A 51 3.40 1.06 -10.44
CA SER A 51 4.16 2.07 -11.17
C SER A 51 5.34 1.38 -11.88
N THR A 52 5.29 1.34 -13.21
CA THR A 52 6.36 0.75 -14.02
C THR A 52 7.20 1.83 -14.70
N GLY A 53 8.36 1.44 -15.23
CA GLY A 53 9.24 2.37 -15.93
C GLY A 53 10.64 1.79 -16.14
N LYS A 54 11.34 2.28 -17.17
CA LYS A 54 12.69 1.85 -17.54
C LYS A 54 13.68 1.98 -16.38
N ALA A 55 14.83 1.31 -16.45
CA ALA A 55 15.92 1.56 -15.51
C ALA A 55 16.28 3.06 -15.49
N LYS A 56 16.64 3.59 -14.31
CA LYS A 56 17.02 5.00 -14.11
C LYS A 56 15.92 6.05 -14.40
N SER A 57 14.67 5.65 -14.59
CA SER A 57 13.50 6.54 -14.80
C SER A 57 12.96 7.22 -13.52
N LYS A 58 13.77 7.32 -12.46
CA LYS A 58 13.39 7.97 -11.19
C LYS A 58 12.21 7.33 -10.43
N LYS A 59 11.88 6.04 -10.66
CA LYS A 59 10.83 5.31 -9.91
C LYS A 59 10.89 5.49 -8.39
N THR A 60 12.08 5.34 -7.79
CA THR A 60 12.24 5.52 -6.34
C THR A 60 11.87 6.93 -5.89
N PHE A 61 12.21 7.97 -6.68
CA PHE A 61 11.81 9.34 -6.38
C PHE A 61 10.29 9.52 -6.48
N ASN A 62 9.68 8.90 -7.48
CA ASN A 62 8.23 8.88 -7.66
C ASN A 62 7.51 8.33 -6.42
N VAL A 63 7.95 7.16 -5.94
CA VAL A 63 7.39 6.54 -4.72
C VAL A 63 7.66 7.40 -3.49
N CYS A 64 8.81 8.07 -3.38
CA CYS A 64 9.07 9.01 -2.28
C CYS A 64 8.02 10.13 -2.21
N ALA A 65 7.65 10.71 -3.36
CA ALA A 65 6.65 11.78 -3.42
C ALA A 65 5.26 11.29 -3.01
N ILE A 66 4.85 10.11 -3.49
CA ILE A 66 3.58 9.46 -3.10
C ILE A 66 3.54 9.22 -1.59
N VAL A 67 4.60 8.64 -1.03
CA VAL A 67 4.69 8.35 0.41
C VAL A 67 4.66 9.63 1.22
N ALA A 68 5.37 10.68 0.79
CA ALA A 68 5.35 11.97 1.47
C ALA A 68 3.95 12.61 1.47
N ALA A 69 3.25 12.59 0.33
CA ALA A 69 1.87 13.03 0.23
C ALA A 69 0.97 12.24 1.21
N ALA A 70 1.10 10.92 1.24
CA ALA A 70 0.34 10.04 2.13
C ALA A 70 0.61 10.29 3.62
N LEU A 71 1.87 10.51 4.02
CA LEU A 71 2.21 10.84 5.40
C LEU A 71 1.59 12.16 5.86
N ARG A 72 1.57 13.15 4.97
CA ARG A 72 1.02 14.48 5.26
C ARG A 72 -0.47 14.59 5.03
N ASN A 73 -1.05 13.60 4.37
CA ASN A 73 -2.44 13.58 3.98
C ASN A 73 -2.82 14.88 3.22
N SER A 74 -1.93 15.28 2.30
CA SER A 74 -1.99 16.57 1.60
C SER A 74 -1.38 16.46 0.20
N LEU A 75 -1.39 17.58 -0.53
CA LEU A 75 -0.64 17.74 -1.77
C LEU A 75 0.86 17.86 -1.48
N ILE A 76 1.68 17.01 -2.09
CA ILE A 76 3.15 17.12 -2.13
C ILE A 76 3.60 16.93 -3.58
N LEU A 77 4.31 17.92 -4.12
CA LEU A 77 4.56 18.02 -5.57
C LEU A 77 3.22 17.92 -6.33
N ASN A 78 3.07 16.95 -7.25
CA ASN A 78 1.84 16.73 -8.01
C ASN A 78 0.95 15.63 -7.42
N TYR A 79 1.33 15.06 -6.26
CA TYR A 79 0.63 13.95 -5.62
C TYR A 79 -0.27 14.44 -4.50
N SER A 80 -1.56 14.16 -4.60
CA SER A 80 -2.53 14.44 -3.53
C SER A 80 -2.93 13.13 -2.85
N ALA A 81 -2.89 13.11 -1.52
CA ALA A 81 -3.32 11.97 -0.72
C ALA A 81 -4.38 12.36 0.31
N SER A 82 -5.38 11.50 0.46
CA SER A 82 -6.48 11.67 1.43
C SER A 82 -6.87 10.32 2.04
N LEU A 83 -6.02 9.84 2.96
CA LEU A 83 -6.22 8.62 3.73
C LEU A 83 -7.20 8.85 4.91
N PRO A 84 -8.05 7.86 5.24
CA PRO A 84 -8.96 7.95 6.37
C PRO A 84 -8.24 8.23 7.70
N GLN A 85 -8.94 8.91 8.62
CA GLN A 85 -8.43 9.16 9.97
C GLN A 85 -8.11 7.83 10.67
N GLY A 86 -6.98 7.77 11.39
CA GLY A 86 -6.52 6.56 12.06
C GLY A 86 -5.92 5.48 11.13
N LYS A 87 -6.01 5.63 9.80
CA LYS A 87 -5.48 4.67 8.82
C LYS A 87 -4.37 5.29 7.95
N ARG A 88 -3.37 5.88 8.61
CA ARG A 88 -2.27 6.63 7.95
C ARG A 88 -0.88 6.02 8.17
N ARG A 89 -0.79 4.83 8.76
CA ARG A 89 0.48 4.11 8.87
C ARG A 89 0.90 3.63 7.48
N ILE A 90 2.16 3.86 7.13
CA ILE A 90 2.75 3.45 5.87
C ILE A 90 3.84 2.44 6.15
N LEU A 91 3.75 1.29 5.49
CA LEU A 91 4.81 0.30 5.40
C LEU A 91 5.52 0.45 4.05
N TYR A 92 6.83 0.70 4.09
CA TYR A 92 7.68 0.77 2.90
C TYR A 92 8.66 -0.40 2.92
N ALA A 93 8.61 -1.29 1.92
CA ALA A 93 9.56 -2.38 1.76
C ALA A 93 10.47 -2.16 0.54
N ASP A 94 11.77 -1.93 0.77
CA ASP A 94 12.79 -1.85 -0.29
C ASP A 94 13.51 -3.20 -0.43
N THR A 95 13.44 -3.81 -1.60
CA THR A 95 14.05 -5.12 -1.88
C THR A 95 15.31 -5.04 -2.75
N GLU A 96 15.70 -3.85 -3.20
CA GLU A 96 16.73 -3.65 -4.23
C GLU A 96 17.97 -2.91 -3.71
N GLN A 97 17.79 -1.99 -2.76
CA GLN A 97 18.82 -1.04 -2.37
C GLN A 97 19.62 -1.49 -1.13
N SER A 98 20.85 -0.98 -1.01
CA SER A 98 21.65 -1.18 0.21
C SER A 98 21.09 -0.34 1.35
N LYS A 99 21.39 -0.69 2.61
CA LYS A 99 20.93 0.07 3.79
C LYS A 99 21.27 1.56 3.72
N PHE A 100 22.46 1.90 3.21
CA PHE A 100 22.88 3.30 3.03
C PHE A 100 21.94 4.05 2.06
N HIS A 101 21.60 3.45 0.93
CA HIS A 101 20.66 4.05 -0.03
C HIS A 101 19.24 4.10 0.53
N CYS A 102 18.78 3.05 1.23
CA CYS A 102 17.50 3.06 1.94
C CYS A 102 17.41 4.22 2.94
N GLN A 103 18.46 4.47 3.73
CA GLN A 103 18.47 5.61 4.67
C GLN A 103 18.36 6.96 3.94
N ARG A 104 18.99 7.10 2.77
CA ARG A 104 18.85 8.31 1.94
C ARG A 104 17.43 8.47 1.39
N VAL A 105 16.79 7.38 0.99
CA VAL A 105 15.38 7.37 0.56
C VAL A 105 14.47 7.80 1.71
N LEU A 106 14.64 7.19 2.89
CA LEU A 106 13.88 7.54 4.09
C LEU A 106 14.03 9.02 4.45
N LYS A 107 15.27 9.54 4.51
CA LYS A 107 15.51 10.97 4.76
C LYS A 107 14.84 11.87 3.73
N ARG A 108 14.84 11.50 2.45
CA ARG A 108 14.15 12.25 1.38
C ARG A 108 12.64 12.28 1.58
N ILE A 109 12.02 11.16 1.96
CA ILE A 109 10.59 11.10 2.26
C ILE A 109 10.26 12.08 3.39
N LEU A 110 11.04 12.07 4.48
CA LEU A 110 10.84 12.98 5.62
C LEU A 110 11.01 14.45 5.20
N GLN A 111 12.04 14.77 4.40
CA GLN A 111 12.26 16.11 3.86
C GLN A 111 11.09 16.59 3.00
N LEU A 112 10.62 15.77 2.05
CA LEU A 112 9.46 16.09 1.22
C LEU A 112 8.18 16.27 2.05
N SER A 113 8.08 15.56 3.16
CA SER A 113 6.96 15.66 4.10
C SER A 113 7.08 16.85 5.06
N GLY A 114 8.19 17.58 5.06
CA GLY A 114 8.47 18.61 6.08
C GLY A 114 8.60 18.04 7.51
N LEU A 115 8.97 16.77 7.64
CA LEU A 115 9.18 16.10 8.92
C LEU A 115 10.67 16.14 9.34
N PRO A 116 10.98 16.13 10.65
CA PRO A 116 12.36 16.08 11.11
C PRO A 116 13.09 14.82 10.62
N THR A 117 14.33 14.97 10.15
CA THR A 117 15.16 13.83 9.70
C THR A 117 15.98 13.18 10.82
N GLY A 118 15.95 13.75 12.02
CA GLY A 118 16.67 13.25 13.19
C GLY A 118 15.90 12.24 14.04
N SER A 119 14.61 12.04 13.75
CA SER A 119 13.70 11.15 14.49
C SER A 119 12.88 10.29 13.53
N GLN A 120 12.57 9.06 13.93
CA GLN A 120 11.67 8.19 13.19
C GLN A 120 10.22 8.58 13.49
N PRO A 121 9.36 8.81 12.49
CA PRO A 121 7.93 9.01 12.73
C PRO A 121 7.21 7.68 12.94
N ASP A 122 6.26 7.66 13.87
CA ASP A 122 5.46 6.47 14.23
C ASP A 122 4.59 5.95 13.06
N THR A 123 4.24 6.83 12.12
CA THR A 123 3.37 6.51 10.98
C THR A 123 4.13 6.00 9.76
N LEU A 124 5.46 5.84 9.83
CA LEU A 124 6.26 5.26 8.74
C LEU A 124 7.14 4.14 9.27
N GLU A 125 7.01 2.97 8.67
CA GLU A 125 7.91 1.85 8.87
C GLU A 125 8.65 1.55 7.57
N PHE A 126 9.98 1.40 7.64
CA PHE A 126 10.83 1.20 6.47
C PHE A 126 11.65 -0.09 6.62
N LEU A 127 11.38 -1.07 5.75
CA LEU A 127 12.07 -2.35 5.71
C LEU A 127 13.11 -2.37 4.58
N SER A 128 14.38 -2.59 4.93
CA SER A 128 15.47 -2.76 3.97
C SER A 128 15.80 -4.24 3.78
N LEU A 129 15.31 -4.85 2.71
CA LEU A 129 15.21 -6.30 2.56
C LEU A 129 16.15 -6.92 1.51
N ARG A 130 16.97 -6.11 0.81
CA ARG A 130 17.90 -6.60 -0.24
C ARG A 130 18.76 -7.80 0.19
N ARG A 131 19.19 -7.86 1.45
CA ARG A 131 20.05 -8.95 1.97
C ARG A 131 19.38 -10.32 2.04
N TYR A 132 18.05 -10.37 2.00
CA TYR A 132 17.29 -11.61 2.16
C TYR A 132 17.01 -12.28 0.81
N SER A 133 16.81 -13.59 0.83
CA SER A 133 16.35 -14.34 -0.34
C SER A 133 14.93 -13.91 -0.76
N PRO A 134 14.50 -14.08 -2.02
CA PRO A 134 13.13 -13.76 -2.44
C PRO A 134 12.04 -14.40 -1.56
N LYS A 135 12.18 -15.68 -1.21
CA LYS A 135 11.23 -16.38 -0.31
C LYS A 135 11.17 -15.73 1.07
N THR A 136 12.32 -15.39 1.64
CA THR A 136 12.39 -14.71 2.93
C THR A 136 11.82 -13.29 2.87
N ARG A 137 12.02 -12.55 1.78
CA ARG A 137 11.42 -11.21 1.60
C ARG A 137 9.90 -11.28 1.61
N LEU A 138 9.32 -12.24 0.91
CA LEU A 138 7.87 -12.45 0.88
C LEU A 138 7.32 -12.73 2.29
N GLY A 139 7.92 -13.66 3.02
CA GLY A 139 7.47 -13.98 4.39
C GLY A 139 7.59 -12.79 5.35
N ILE A 140 8.64 -11.97 5.25
CA ILE A 140 8.77 -10.75 6.06
C ILE A 140 7.67 -9.74 5.72
N ILE A 141 7.37 -9.55 4.43
CA ILE A 141 6.34 -8.59 3.99
C ILE A 141 4.95 -9.06 4.39
N GLU A 142 4.68 -10.37 4.27
CA GLU A 142 3.42 -10.99 4.69
C GLU A 142 3.17 -10.75 6.19
N GLU A 143 4.14 -11.06 7.04
CA GLU A 143 4.05 -10.81 8.49
C GLU A 143 3.83 -9.33 8.82
N ALA A 144 4.42 -8.40 8.05
CA ALA A 144 4.32 -6.97 8.33
C ALA A 144 3.00 -6.32 7.88
N ILE A 145 2.22 -6.97 7.02
CA ILE A 145 0.93 -6.45 6.51
C ILE A 145 -0.25 -6.87 7.40
N TYR A 146 -0.12 -7.95 8.17
CA TYR A 146 -1.13 -8.46 9.09
C TYR A 146 -0.95 -7.91 10.53
#